data_AF-A0A554I9X4-F1
#
_entry.id   AF-A0A554I9X4-F1
#
_cell.length_a   1.000
_cell.length_b   1.000
_cell.length_c   1.000
_cell.angle_alpha   90.00
_cell.angle_beta   90.00
_cell.angle_gamma   90.00
#
_symmetry.space_group_name_H-M   'P 1'
#
loop_
_entity.id
_entity.type
_entity.pdbx_description
1 polymer ?
#
loop_
_entity_poly.entity_id
_entity_poly.type
_entity_poly.pdbx_seq_one_letter_code
_entity_poly.pdbx_strand_id
1 'polypeptide(L)'
;MTLSAITQKDLKELGAKPEDLEGVVNIINTARGTKYAMLLMEQKGNKIRASLRSELGRGVNVARIAERYGGGGHPLASGFTIKGKLMKKKGKWVIKK
;
A
#
# COMPACT_ATOMS: atom_id res chain seq x y z
N MET A 1 2.99 11.78 4.14
CA MET A 1 2.61 10.40 3.76
C MET A 1 3.84 9.76 3.16
N THR A 2 4.11 8.51 3.50
CA THR A 2 5.19 7.73 2.87
C THR A 2 4.57 6.60 2.06
N LEU A 3 5.02 6.42 0.83
CA LEU A 3 4.45 5.46 -0.11
C LEU A 3 5.56 4.63 -0.74
N SER A 4 5.33 3.32 -0.79
CA SER A 4 6.13 2.42 -1.62
C SER A 4 5.21 1.51 -2.44
N ALA A 5 5.78 0.85 -3.43
CA ALA A 5 5.06 -0.12 -4.23
C ALA A 5 5.93 -1.33 -4.54
N ILE A 6 5.29 -2.50 -4.62
CA ILE A 6 5.89 -3.77 -5.00
C ILE A 6 5.09 -4.33 -6.17
N THR A 7 5.79 -4.65 -7.26
CA THR A 7 5.22 -5.21 -8.48
C THR A 7 5.25 -6.73 -8.44
N GLN A 8 4.49 -7.37 -9.34
CA GLN A 8 4.59 -8.82 -9.53
C GLN A 8 5.98 -9.23 -10.04
N LYS A 9 6.67 -8.34 -10.76
CA LYS A 9 8.05 -8.56 -11.21
C LYS A 9 9.01 -8.66 -10.02
N ASP A 10 8.92 -7.75 -9.06
CA ASP A 10 9.77 -7.74 -7.86
C ASP A 10 9.62 -9.06 -7.06
N LEU A 11 8.37 -9.50 -6.85
CA LEU A 11 8.08 -10.78 -6.18
C LEU A 11 8.70 -11.97 -6.93
N LYS A 12 8.56 -12.00 -8.26
CA LYS A 12 9.08 -13.07 -9.10
C LYS A 12 10.62 -13.11 -9.09
N GLU A 13 11.27 -11.96 -9.17
CA GLU A 13 12.74 -11.86 -9.14
C GLU A 13 13.33 -12.31 -7.80
N LEU A 14 12.61 -12.09 -6.70
CA LEU A 14 13.03 -12.48 -5.35
C LEU A 14 12.56 -13.88 -4.95
N GLY A 15 11.75 -14.57 -5.77
CA GLY A 15 11.10 -15.83 -5.39
C GLY A 15 10.14 -15.69 -4.20
N ALA A 16 9.69 -14.46 -3.91
CA ALA A 16 8.84 -14.13 -2.79
C ALA A 16 7.36 -14.31 -3.14
N LYS A 17 6.55 -14.53 -2.11
CA LYS A 17 5.10 -14.61 -2.20
C LYS A 17 4.45 -13.40 -1.53
N PRO A 18 3.19 -13.07 -1.86
CA PRO A 18 2.49 -11.95 -1.24
C PRO A 18 2.42 -12.02 0.30
N GLU A 19 2.42 -13.23 0.87
CA GLU A 19 2.42 -13.47 2.32
C GLU A 19 3.72 -12.98 2.97
N ASP A 20 4.85 -13.05 2.27
CA ASP A 20 6.15 -12.57 2.77
C ASP A 20 6.17 -11.04 2.95
N LEU A 21 5.20 -10.33 2.39
CA LEU A 21 5.06 -8.87 2.47
C LEU A 21 4.17 -8.42 3.63
N GLU A 22 3.66 -9.36 4.42
CA GLU A 22 2.91 -9.04 5.63
C GLU A 22 3.78 -8.18 6.57
N GLY A 23 3.20 -7.10 7.08
CA GLY A 23 3.91 -6.20 8.01
C GLY A 23 4.94 -5.25 7.38
N VAL A 24 5.32 -5.38 6.11
CA VAL A 24 6.28 -4.45 5.44
C VAL A 24 5.81 -2.99 5.52
N VAL A 25 4.51 -2.75 5.40
CA VAL A 25 3.93 -1.41 5.57
C VAL A 25 4.16 -0.81 6.96
N ASN A 26 4.32 -1.63 8.01
CA ASN A 26 4.66 -1.16 9.36
C ASN A 26 6.07 -0.59 9.38
N ILE A 27 7.03 -1.25 8.72
CA ILE A 27 8.41 -0.77 8.59
C ILE A 27 8.42 0.59 7.86
N ILE A 28 7.66 0.71 6.78
CA ILE A 28 7.52 2.00 6.07
C ILE A 28 6.91 3.08 6.99
N ASN A 29 6.01 2.69 7.89
CA ASN A 29 5.37 3.61 8.83
C ASN A 29 6.31 4.16 9.92
N THR A 30 7.46 3.53 10.17
CA THR A 30 8.46 4.03 11.14
C THR A 30 9.31 5.17 10.58
N ALA A 31 9.27 5.42 9.26
CA ALA A 31 10.06 6.48 8.64
C ALA A 31 9.75 7.85 9.26
N ARG A 32 10.81 8.59 9.66
CA ARG A 32 10.70 9.88 10.34
C ARG A 32 9.82 10.87 9.56
N GLY A 33 8.89 11.53 10.26
CA GLY A 33 7.97 12.51 9.65
C GLY A 33 6.76 11.89 8.92
N THR A 34 6.65 10.57 8.87
CA THR A 34 5.51 9.89 8.26
C THR A 34 4.26 10.04 9.11
N LYS A 35 3.22 10.75 8.63
CA LYS A 35 1.90 10.75 9.28
C LYS A 35 1.16 9.41 9.14
N TYR A 36 1.28 8.79 7.98
CA TYR A 36 0.78 7.45 7.66
C TYR A 36 1.55 6.89 6.46
N ALA A 37 1.64 5.57 6.38
CA ALA A 37 2.27 4.83 5.30
C ALA A 37 1.25 4.09 4.43
N MET A 38 1.60 3.92 3.15
CA MET A 38 0.84 3.09 2.21
C MET A 38 1.79 2.22 1.38
N LEU A 39 1.50 0.92 1.33
CA LEU A 39 2.16 -0.03 0.45
C LEU A 39 1.19 -0.47 -0.64
N LEU A 40 1.54 -0.23 -1.90
CA LEU A 40 0.81 -0.73 -3.05
C LEU A 40 1.45 -2.04 -3.52
N MET A 41 0.65 -3.08 -3.73
CA MET A 41 1.13 -4.37 -4.17
C MET A 41 0.29 -4.86 -5.35
N GLU A 42 0.93 -5.17 -6.47
CA GLU A 42 0.24 -5.83 -7.57
C GLU A 42 -0.21 -7.24 -7.15
N GLN A 43 -1.39 -7.62 -7.61
CA GLN A 43 -2.02 -8.91 -7.40
C GLN A 43 -2.33 -9.56 -8.74
N LYS A 44 -2.59 -10.86 -8.73
CA LYS A 44 -3.11 -11.56 -9.92
C LYS A 44 -4.41 -10.90 -10.40
N GLY A 45 -4.64 -10.94 -11.72
CA GLY A 45 -5.87 -10.43 -12.33
C GLY A 45 -5.94 -8.90 -12.44
N ASN A 46 -4.80 -8.21 -12.64
CA ASN A 46 -4.71 -6.75 -12.79
C ASN A 46 -5.39 -6.02 -11.62
N LYS A 47 -5.05 -6.43 -10.41
CA LYS A 47 -5.52 -5.79 -9.18
C LYS A 47 -4.32 -5.24 -8.42
N ILE A 48 -4.55 -4.19 -7.65
CA ILE A 48 -3.56 -3.60 -6.76
C ILE A 48 -4.19 -3.56 -5.37
N ARG A 49 -3.54 -4.21 -4.41
CA ARG A 49 -3.88 -4.11 -3.00
C ARG A 49 -3.10 -2.96 -2.39
N ALA A 50 -3.81 -2.04 -1.74
CA ALA A 50 -3.22 -1.00 -0.92
C ALA A 50 -3.36 -1.38 0.56
N SER A 51 -2.23 -1.43 1.27
CA SER A 51 -2.21 -1.60 2.73
C SER A 51 -1.80 -0.28 3.37
N LEU A 52 -2.55 0.19 4.35
CA LEU A 52 -2.32 1.48 5.03
C LEU A 52 -2.05 1.28 6.50
N ARG A 53 -1.15 2.09 7.04
CA ARG A 53 -0.82 2.15 8.47
C ARG A 53 -0.65 3.58 8.92
N SER A 54 -1.04 3.84 10.16
CA SER A 54 -0.73 5.07 10.89
C SER A 54 -0.54 4.72 12.37
N GLU A 55 -0.24 5.71 13.20
CA GLU A 55 -0.09 5.52 14.64
C GLU A 55 -0.96 6.51 15.42
N LEU A 56 -1.25 6.16 16.67
CA LEU A 56 -1.89 7.06 17.63
C LEU A 56 -1.09 8.37 17.74
N GLY A 57 -1.80 9.48 17.89
CA GLY A 57 -1.19 10.81 17.97
C GLY A 57 -0.77 11.42 16.62
N ARG A 58 -0.73 10.65 15.51
CA ARG A 58 -0.42 11.22 14.17
C ARG A 58 -1.62 11.89 13.48
N GLY A 59 -2.81 11.77 14.06
CA GLY A 59 -4.02 12.49 13.64
C GLY A 59 -4.61 12.05 12.29
N VAL A 60 -4.27 10.86 11.80
CA VAL A 60 -4.78 10.33 10.52
C VAL A 60 -5.56 9.04 10.76
N ASN A 61 -6.84 9.04 10.39
CA ASN A 61 -7.65 7.82 10.31
C ASN A 61 -7.53 7.24 8.89
N VAL A 62 -6.79 6.15 8.74
CA VAL A 62 -6.57 5.52 7.44
C VAL A 62 -7.78 4.74 6.92
N ALA A 63 -8.70 4.30 7.80
CA ALA A 63 -9.93 3.62 7.36
C ALA A 63 -10.79 4.54 6.47
N ARG A 64 -10.90 5.82 6.83
CA ARG A 64 -11.59 6.82 6.00
C ARG A 64 -10.97 7.01 4.62
N ILE A 65 -9.66 6.77 4.48
CA ILE A 65 -8.97 6.79 3.19
C ILE A 65 -9.36 5.54 2.40
N ALA A 66 -9.30 4.37 3.04
CA ALA A 66 -9.64 3.10 2.41
C ALA A 66 -11.11 3.05 1.92
N GLU A 67 -12.05 3.56 2.70
CA GLU A 67 -13.48 3.62 2.37
C GLU A 67 -13.75 4.39 1.07
N ARG A 68 -13.01 5.48 0.80
CA ARG A 68 -13.13 6.25 -0.46
C ARG A 68 -12.79 5.43 -1.71
N TYR A 69 -12.07 4.32 -1.54
CA TYR A 69 -11.69 3.40 -2.61
C TYR A 69 -12.43 2.05 -2.51
N GLY A 70 -13.52 1.99 -1.73
CA GLY A 70 -14.32 0.77 -1.55
C GLY A 70 -13.66 -0.30 -0.67
N GLY A 71 -12.67 0.08 0.14
CA GLY A 71 -12.09 -0.75 1.18
C GLY A 71 -12.61 -0.41 2.57
N GLY A 72 -11.80 -0.68 3.58
CA GLY A 72 -12.14 -0.40 4.98
C GLY A 72 -11.09 -0.94 5.96
N GLY A 73 -11.46 -1.01 7.23
CA GLY A 73 -10.64 -1.55 8.31
C GLY A 73 -10.66 -0.67 9.55
N HIS A 74 -9.59 -0.73 10.34
CA HIS A 74 -9.45 0.05 11.58
C HIS A 74 -8.84 1.42 11.33
N PRO A 75 -9.07 2.41 12.21
CA PRO A 75 -8.53 3.76 12.05
C PRO A 75 -7.01 3.82 11.86
N LEU A 76 -6.26 2.87 12.42
CA LEU A 76 -4.80 2.81 12.33
C LEU A 76 -4.26 1.82 11.29
N ALA A 77 -5.10 0.89 10.82
CA ALA A 77 -4.71 -0.19 9.93
C ALA A 77 -5.89 -0.57 9.03
N SER A 78 -5.77 -0.27 7.74
CA SER A 78 -6.84 -0.49 6.76
C SER A 78 -6.28 -0.85 5.40
N GLY A 79 -7.15 -1.18 4.46
CA GLY A 79 -6.74 -1.48 3.10
C GLY A 79 -7.89 -1.45 2.12
N PHE A 80 -7.53 -1.38 0.84
CA PHE A 80 -8.47 -1.43 -0.28
C PHE A 80 -7.83 -2.14 -1.47
N THR A 81 -8.65 -2.58 -2.42
CA THR A 81 -8.18 -3.19 -3.67
C THR A 81 -8.84 -2.53 -4.86
N ILE A 82 -8.06 -2.13 -5.85
CA ILE A 82 -8.55 -1.54 -7.10
C ILE A 82 -8.06 -2.31 -8.31
N LYS A 83 -8.78 -2.20 -9.43
CA LYS A 83 -8.33 -2.71 -10.73
C LYS A 83 -7.27 -1.78 -11.32
N GLY A 84 -6.21 -2.36 -11.88
CA GLY A 84 -5.15 -1.66 -12.60
C GLY A 84 -3.79 -2.36 -12.49
N LYS A 85 -2.78 -1.75 -13.10
CA LYS A 85 -1.36 -2.13 -13.02
C LYS A 85 -0.51 -0.97 -12.53
N LEU A 86 0.55 -1.28 -11.79
CA LEU A 86 1.51 -0.29 -11.34
C LEU A 86 2.48 0.03 -12.48
N MET A 87 2.68 1.33 -12.73
CA MET A 87 3.67 1.82 -13.68
C MET A 87 4.48 2.94 -13.03
N LYS A 88 5.77 3.00 -13.33
CA LYS A 88 6.61 4.13 -12.93
C LYS A 88 6.74 5.10 -14.09
N LYS A 89 6.29 6.34 -13.94
CA LYS A 89 6.43 7.42 -14.93
C LYS A 89 7.11 8.62 -14.28
N LYS A 90 8.25 9.06 -14.84
CA LYS A 90 9.03 10.20 -14.33
C LYS A 90 9.28 10.11 -12.81
N GLY A 91 9.66 8.92 -12.34
CA GLY A 91 9.92 8.66 -10.91
C GLY A 91 8.68 8.46 -10.02
N LYS A 92 7.46 8.64 -10.54
CA LYS A 92 6.21 8.50 -9.76
C LYS A 92 5.49 7.20 -10.10
N TRP A 93 4.86 6.60 -9.09
CA TRP A 93 3.93 5.49 -9.29
C TRP A 93 2.61 6.00 -9.85
N VAL A 94 2.13 5.35 -10.90
CA VAL A 94 0.87 5.63 -11.59
C VAL A 94 0.11 4.32 -11.74
N ILE A 95 -1.20 4.37 -11.53
CA ILE A 95 -2.08 3.22 -11.69
C ILE A 95 -2.75 3.33 -13.06
N LYS A 96 -2.39 2.42 -13.96
CA LYS A 96 -3.04 2.31 -15.27
C LYS A 96 -4.23 1.36 -15.13
N LYS A 97 -5.44 1.88 -15.30
CA LYS A 97 -6.67 1.08 -15.38
C LYS A 97 -6.72 0.31 -16.70
#